data_AF-A0A958JSQ1-F1
#
_entry.id   AF-A0A958JSQ1-F1
#
_cell.length_a   1.000
_cell.length_b   1.000
_cell.length_c   1.000
_cell.angle_alpha   90.00
_cell.angle_beta   90.00
_cell.angle_gamma   90.00
#
_symmetry.space_group_name_H-M   'P 1'
#
loop_
_entity.id
_entity.type
_entity.pdbx_description
1 polymer ?
#
loop_
_entity_poly.entity_id
_entity_poly.type
_entity_poly.pdbx_seq_one_letter_code
_entity_poly.pdbx_strand_id
1 'polypeptide(L)'
;MTKEVQTNKEESATEDRGPFSLESLSPEKGSRHRRKRVARGESSGWGKTAGRGNKGQLSRSGVTVPHYFEGGQMPLYRRVGKIGFRSPKQFMGLNRYSTLPVGALEQFEAGTEVTRELLEASGLKVGAKQGAGIKILGDGELTKKLTVKVEAVTKSAREKIEKAGGTVELVVARAEAQGE
;
A
#
# COMPACT_ATOMS: atom_id res chain seq x y z
N MET A 1 -44.80 22.89 -4.84
CA MET A 1 -45.09 21.93 -3.76
C MET A 1 -44.37 20.63 -4.09
N THR A 2 -43.51 20.19 -3.14
CA THR A 2 -42.97 18.82 -2.90
C THR A 2 -42.36 18.07 -4.11
N LYS A 3 -41.03 18.07 -4.33
CA LYS A 3 -39.98 17.21 -3.70
C LYS A 3 -40.37 15.73 -3.55
N GLU A 4 -39.62 14.85 -4.21
CA GLU A 4 -39.28 13.45 -3.82
C GLU A 4 -38.45 12.84 -4.96
N VAL A 5 -37.17 13.19 -5.11
CA VAL A 5 -36.01 12.41 -4.64
C VAL A 5 -36.32 10.91 -4.49
N GLN A 6 -36.03 10.15 -5.55
CA GLN A 6 -35.82 8.71 -5.47
C GLN A 6 -34.50 8.46 -4.71
N THR A 7 -34.58 8.35 -3.40
CA THR A 7 -33.58 7.70 -2.57
C THR A 7 -34.27 6.63 -1.74
N ASN A 8 -33.54 5.54 -1.48
CA ASN A 8 -33.86 4.42 -0.59
C ASN A 8 -34.42 3.19 -1.31
N LYS A 9 -33.56 2.55 -2.12
CA LYS A 9 -33.63 1.11 -2.36
C LYS A 9 -32.29 0.42 -2.04
N GLU A 10 -31.67 0.85 -0.94
CA GLU A 10 -30.48 0.19 -0.37
C GLU A 10 -30.62 -0.12 1.14
N GLU A 11 -31.71 0.29 1.80
CA GLU A 11 -31.86 0.13 3.26
C GLU A 11 -32.50 -1.21 3.71
N SER A 12 -32.95 -2.08 2.80
CA SER A 12 -33.75 -3.25 3.20
C SER A 12 -32.93 -4.54 3.50
N ALA A 13 -31.65 -4.44 3.86
CA ALA A 13 -30.79 -5.60 4.12
C ALA A 13 -30.28 -5.70 5.56
N THR A 14 -30.77 -4.86 6.49
CA THR A 14 -30.29 -4.81 7.88
C THR A 14 -31.30 -5.23 8.95
N GLU A 15 -32.52 -5.64 8.59
CA GLU A 15 -33.57 -5.89 9.59
C GLU A 15 -34.12 -7.31 9.49
N ASP A 16 -33.40 -8.27 10.10
CA ASP A 16 -33.97 -9.28 11.02
C ASP A 16 -32.83 -10.21 11.50
N ARG A 17 -31.88 -9.68 12.28
CA ARG A 17 -30.93 -10.55 13.00
C ARG A 17 -31.60 -10.96 14.29
N GLY A 18 -32.27 -12.11 14.27
CA GLY A 18 -32.69 -12.82 15.48
C GLY A 18 -31.51 -13.00 16.46
N PRO A 19 -31.74 -13.52 17.67
CA PRO A 19 -30.68 -13.62 18.69
C PRO A 19 -29.43 -14.30 18.11
N PHE A 20 -28.26 -13.75 18.42
CA PHE A 20 -26.98 -14.31 18.00
C PHE A 20 -26.77 -15.67 18.66
N SER A 21 -27.20 -16.71 17.96
CA SER A 21 -27.09 -18.11 18.34
C SER A 21 -26.29 -18.83 17.24
N LEU A 22 -25.72 -19.99 17.54
CA LEU A 22 -24.86 -20.70 16.58
C LEU A 22 -25.61 -21.07 15.28
N GLU A 23 -26.94 -21.17 15.35
CA GLU A 23 -27.80 -21.51 14.22
C GLU A 23 -28.06 -20.33 13.28
N SER A 24 -27.98 -19.08 13.77
CA SER A 24 -28.28 -17.87 13.00
C SER A 24 -27.04 -17.21 12.37
N LEU A 25 -25.83 -17.76 12.64
CA LEU A 25 -24.59 -17.27 12.06
C LEU A 25 -24.45 -17.67 10.59
N SER A 26 -24.35 -16.67 9.71
CA SER A 26 -24.01 -16.85 8.31
C SER A 26 -22.94 -15.84 7.87
N PRO A 27 -22.07 -16.19 6.90
CA PRO A 27 -21.10 -15.23 6.40
C PRO A 27 -21.77 -14.14 5.56
N GLU A 28 -21.15 -12.95 5.53
CA GLU A 28 -21.60 -11.84 4.70
C GLU A 28 -21.72 -12.26 3.23
N LYS A 29 -22.74 -11.74 2.53
CA LYS A 29 -23.02 -12.15 1.15
C LYS A 29 -21.82 -11.81 0.26
N GLY A 30 -21.30 -12.82 -0.44
CA GLY A 30 -20.12 -12.66 -1.31
C GLY A 30 -18.77 -12.86 -0.62
N SER A 31 -18.72 -12.98 0.71
CA SER A 31 -17.48 -13.31 1.44
C SER A 31 -16.91 -14.68 1.04
N ARG A 32 -17.78 -15.66 0.77
CA ARG A 32 -17.37 -17.03 0.40
C ARG A 32 -18.00 -17.45 -0.92
N HIS A 33 -17.16 -17.76 -1.90
CA HIS A 33 -17.58 -18.32 -3.18
C HIS A 33 -17.39 -19.84 -3.19
N ARG A 34 -18.38 -20.57 -3.72
CA ARG A 34 -18.31 -22.03 -3.84
C ARG A 34 -17.20 -22.43 -4.83
N ARG A 35 -16.27 -23.29 -4.40
CA ARG A 35 -15.23 -23.85 -5.28
C ARG A 35 -15.87 -24.67 -6.40
N LYS A 36 -15.44 -24.44 -7.65
CA LYS A 36 -15.77 -25.30 -8.79
C LYS A 36 -15.12 -26.68 -8.58
N ARG A 37 -15.92 -27.75 -8.49
CA ARG A 37 -15.41 -29.12 -8.48
C ARG A 37 -15.36 -29.61 -9.93
N VAL A 38 -14.17 -29.62 -10.52
CA VAL A 38 -13.95 -30.02 -11.92
C VAL A 38 -14.13 -31.53 -12.11
N ALA A 39 -14.39 -31.95 -13.35
CA ALA A 39 -14.57 -33.36 -13.75
C ALA A 39 -15.74 -34.09 -13.05
N ARG A 40 -16.85 -33.39 -12.77
CA ARG A 40 -18.08 -33.95 -12.16
C ARG A 40 -19.28 -33.83 -13.10
N GLY A 41 -19.21 -34.50 -14.25
CA GLY A 41 -20.27 -34.52 -15.26
C GLY A 41 -20.32 -33.28 -16.15
N GLU A 42 -20.93 -33.41 -17.33
CA GLU A 42 -20.92 -32.37 -18.38
C GLU A 42 -21.74 -31.13 -18.02
N SER A 43 -22.87 -31.32 -17.31
CA SER A 43 -23.74 -30.24 -16.83
C SER A 43 -23.01 -29.23 -15.93
N SER A 44 -21.90 -29.62 -15.29
CA SER A 44 -21.08 -28.71 -14.48
C SER A 44 -20.30 -27.66 -15.29
N GLY A 45 -20.23 -27.77 -16.62
CA GLY A 45 -19.42 -26.93 -17.51
C GLY A 45 -17.92 -27.25 -17.50
N TRP A 46 -17.45 -28.10 -16.58
CA TRP A 46 -16.05 -28.51 -16.43
C TRP A 46 -15.90 -30.04 -16.42
N GLY A 47 -16.82 -30.75 -17.08
CA GLY A 47 -16.90 -32.21 -17.06
C GLY A 47 -15.83 -32.90 -17.90
N LYS A 48 -15.93 -32.79 -19.23
CA LYS A 48 -15.20 -33.64 -20.17
C LYS A 48 -13.67 -33.51 -20.10
N THR A 49 -13.16 -32.28 -20.04
CA THR A 49 -11.71 -31.98 -20.08
C THR A 49 -11.22 -31.22 -18.86
N ALA A 50 -12.08 -30.99 -17.86
CA ALA A 50 -11.78 -30.13 -16.72
C ALA A 50 -11.25 -28.73 -17.12
N GLY A 51 -11.60 -28.24 -18.32
CA GLY A 51 -11.13 -26.97 -18.86
C GLY A 51 -9.69 -26.99 -19.42
N ARG A 52 -9.05 -28.16 -19.51
CA ARG A 52 -7.68 -28.30 -20.04
C ARG A 52 -7.61 -28.51 -21.56
N GLY A 53 -8.75 -28.71 -22.21
CA GLY A 53 -8.83 -28.99 -23.64
C GLY A 53 -8.41 -30.41 -24.03
N ASN A 54 -7.96 -30.58 -25.28
CA ASN A 54 -7.56 -31.86 -25.85
C ASN A 54 -6.11 -32.24 -25.49
N LYS A 55 -5.57 -33.27 -26.13
CA LYS A 55 -4.24 -33.83 -25.87
C LYS A 55 -3.13 -32.81 -26.21
N GLY A 56 -2.61 -32.10 -25.21
CA GLY A 56 -1.49 -31.16 -25.33
C GLY A 56 -0.56 -31.24 -24.14
N GLN A 57 0.58 -30.54 -24.19
CA GLN A 57 1.58 -30.58 -23.10
C GLN A 57 0.98 -30.14 -21.75
N LEU A 58 0.21 -29.03 -21.76
CA LEU A 58 -0.44 -28.46 -20.57
C LEU A 58 -1.64 -29.27 -20.05
N SER A 59 -2.15 -30.23 -20.83
CA SER A 59 -3.24 -31.10 -20.39
C SER A 59 -2.74 -32.32 -19.58
N ARG A 60 -1.42 -32.57 -19.55
CA ARG A 60 -0.79 -33.69 -18.84
C ARG A 60 -0.50 -33.35 -17.39
N SER A 61 -0.53 -34.36 -16.53
CA SER A 61 -0.19 -34.20 -15.10
C SER A 61 1.30 -33.88 -14.92
N GLY A 62 1.60 -32.93 -14.02
CA GLY A 62 2.98 -32.60 -13.64
C GLY A 62 3.74 -31.70 -14.60
N VAL A 63 3.17 -31.38 -15.77
CA VAL A 63 3.80 -30.47 -16.72
C VAL A 63 3.53 -29.02 -16.30
N THR A 64 4.60 -28.27 -16.08
CA THR A 64 4.56 -26.81 -15.97
C THR A 64 5.63 -26.22 -16.89
N VAL A 65 5.23 -25.35 -17.80
CA VAL A 65 6.17 -24.58 -18.63
C VAL A 65 6.54 -23.34 -17.82
N PRO A 66 7.83 -23.04 -17.58
CA PRO A 66 8.22 -21.82 -16.89
C PRO A 66 7.68 -20.59 -17.61
N HIS A 67 7.19 -19.60 -16.87
CA HIS A 67 6.56 -18.40 -17.45
C HIS A 67 7.46 -17.63 -18.42
N TYR A 68 8.78 -17.80 -18.32
CA TYR A 68 9.77 -17.15 -19.18
C TYR A 68 10.18 -17.97 -20.42
N PHE A 69 9.63 -19.18 -20.62
CA PHE A 69 10.00 -20.05 -21.74
C PHE A 69 9.15 -19.75 -22.99
N GLU A 70 9.81 -19.44 -24.11
CA GLU A 70 9.18 -19.03 -25.38
C GLU A 70 9.32 -20.13 -26.47
N GLY A 71 9.15 -21.41 -26.12
CA GLY A 71 9.09 -22.49 -27.10
C GLY A 71 10.41 -22.83 -27.81
N GLY A 72 11.55 -22.51 -27.20
CA GLY A 72 12.88 -22.70 -27.79
C GLY A 72 13.50 -21.43 -28.38
N GLN A 73 12.70 -20.36 -28.54
CA GLN A 73 13.22 -19.02 -28.79
C GLN A 73 14.03 -18.53 -27.58
N MET A 74 15.08 -17.73 -27.83
CA MET A 74 15.78 -17.04 -26.75
C MET A 74 14.82 -16.16 -25.94
N PRO A 75 14.65 -16.42 -24.62
CA PRO A 75 13.72 -15.67 -23.80
C PRO A 75 13.99 -14.17 -23.77
N LEU A 76 12.94 -13.37 -23.61
CA LEU A 76 13.03 -11.91 -23.53
C LEU A 76 14.09 -11.41 -22.53
N TYR A 77 14.14 -11.98 -21.33
CA TYR A 77 15.09 -11.57 -20.28
C TYR A 77 16.56 -11.82 -20.64
N ARG A 78 16.85 -12.63 -21.67
CA ARG A 78 18.21 -12.85 -22.21
C ARG A 78 18.49 -11.99 -23.45
N ARG A 79 17.44 -11.64 -24.22
CA ARG A 79 17.54 -10.77 -25.39
C ARG A 79 17.79 -9.31 -25.00
N VAL A 80 17.13 -8.87 -23.94
CA VAL A 80 17.29 -7.51 -23.42
C VAL A 80 18.61 -7.44 -22.66
N GLY A 81 19.45 -6.46 -23.00
CA GLY A 81 20.69 -6.19 -22.29
C GLY A 81 20.44 -5.86 -20.83
N LYS A 82 21.39 -6.18 -19.94
CA LYS A 82 21.30 -5.78 -18.53
C LYS A 82 21.38 -4.26 -18.44
N ILE A 83 20.33 -3.61 -17.94
CA ILE A 83 20.28 -2.15 -17.82
C ILE A 83 20.87 -1.73 -16.47
N GLY A 84 21.96 -0.97 -16.51
CA GLY A 84 22.51 -0.20 -15.38
C GLY A 84 23.12 -1.00 -14.23
N PHE A 85 23.74 -0.27 -13.29
CA PHE A 85 24.25 -0.79 -12.02
C PHE A 85 23.30 -0.41 -10.90
N ARG A 86 22.75 -1.40 -10.18
CA ARG A 86 21.97 -1.12 -8.97
C ARG A 86 22.92 -1.04 -7.78
N SER A 87 23.19 0.18 -7.30
CA SER A 87 24.08 0.36 -6.15
C SER A 87 23.57 -0.41 -4.91
N PRO A 88 24.47 -1.03 -4.12
CA PRO A 88 24.09 -1.66 -2.84
C PRO A 88 23.37 -0.67 -1.91
N LYS A 89 23.70 0.63 -1.96
CA LYS A 89 23.02 1.69 -1.21
C LYS A 89 21.53 1.79 -1.55
N GLN A 90 21.17 1.66 -2.82
CA GLN A 90 19.78 1.69 -3.30
C GLN A 90 19.06 0.34 -3.11
N PHE A 91 19.79 -0.78 -3.19
CA PHE A 91 19.25 -2.13 -3.00
C PHE A 91 19.01 -2.46 -1.51
N MET A 92 20.02 -2.21 -0.66
CA MET A 92 19.97 -2.41 0.79
C MET A 92 19.26 -1.24 1.50
N GLY A 93 19.04 -0.12 0.81
CA GLY A 93 18.33 1.04 1.33
C GLY A 93 19.09 1.71 2.46
N LEU A 94 20.37 2.01 2.29
CA LEU A 94 21.15 2.75 3.28
C LEU A 94 20.75 4.24 3.37
N ASN A 95 20.01 4.75 2.38
CA ASN A 95 19.43 6.09 2.37
C ASN A 95 17.91 6.06 2.65
N ARG A 96 17.47 5.37 3.71
CA ARG A 96 16.05 5.30 4.06
C ARG A 96 15.68 6.55 4.85
N TYR A 97 15.10 7.52 4.17
CA TYR A 97 14.20 8.46 4.83
C TYR A 97 12.76 7.98 4.64
N SER A 98 11.94 8.07 5.68
CA SER A 98 10.49 8.09 5.57
C SER A 98 10.09 9.44 5.00
N THR A 99 9.53 9.44 3.80
CA THR A 99 9.12 10.66 3.12
C THR A 99 7.72 11.06 3.55
N LEU A 100 7.57 12.30 4.02
CA LEU A 100 6.28 12.89 4.34
C LEU A 100 6.04 14.14 3.49
N PRO A 101 4.86 14.28 2.86
CA PRO A 101 4.50 15.51 2.17
C PRO A 101 4.18 16.62 3.17
N VAL A 102 4.45 17.87 2.82
CA VAL A 102 4.12 19.05 3.63
C VAL A 102 2.61 19.12 3.93
N GLY A 103 1.74 18.71 3.00
CA GLY A 103 0.29 18.70 3.23
C GLY A 103 -0.18 17.75 4.35
N ALA A 104 0.60 16.73 4.71
CA ALA A 104 0.28 15.86 5.84
C ALA A 104 0.45 16.57 7.19
N LEU A 105 1.21 17.67 7.24
CA LEU A 105 1.43 18.45 8.45
C LEU A 105 0.25 19.36 8.80
N GLU A 106 -0.67 19.58 7.86
CA GLU A 106 -1.85 20.43 8.05
C GLU A 106 -2.82 19.86 9.10
N GLN A 107 -2.74 18.58 9.45
CA GLN A 107 -3.55 17.98 10.51
C GLN A 107 -3.20 18.48 11.92
N PHE A 108 -2.00 19.06 12.11
CA PHE A 108 -1.56 19.55 13.40
C PHE A 108 -2.10 20.94 13.70
N GLU A 109 -2.10 21.32 14.97
CA GLU A 109 -2.51 22.66 15.40
C GLU A 109 -1.41 23.69 15.15
N ALA A 110 -1.79 24.96 14.97
CA ALA A 110 -0.85 26.05 14.75
C ALA A 110 0.03 26.25 16.00
N GLY A 111 1.34 26.33 15.81
CA GLY A 111 2.35 26.49 16.86
C GLY A 111 2.88 25.18 17.44
N THR A 112 2.38 24.02 16.99
CA THR A 112 2.89 22.72 17.46
C THR A 112 4.30 22.44 16.96
N GLU A 113 5.08 21.78 17.83
CA GLU A 113 6.38 21.22 17.48
C GLU A 113 6.20 19.84 16.86
N VAL A 114 6.49 19.72 15.56
CA VAL A 114 6.45 18.46 14.84
C VAL A 114 7.75 17.71 15.07
N THR A 115 7.75 16.82 16.05
CA THR A 115 8.84 15.88 16.35
C THR A 115 8.55 14.49 15.78
N ARG A 116 9.56 13.62 15.77
CA ARG A 116 9.41 12.21 15.36
C ARG A 116 8.32 11.49 16.15
N GLU A 117 8.32 11.64 17.47
CA GLU A 117 7.37 10.99 18.37
C GLU A 117 5.93 11.43 18.09
N LEU A 118 5.73 12.72 17.86
CA LEU A 118 4.42 13.29 17.54
C LEU A 118 3.90 12.80 16.18
N LEU A 119 4.79 12.68 15.19
CA LEU A 119 4.44 12.12 13.90
C LEU A 119 4.05 10.63 14.00
N GLU A 120 4.78 9.84 14.79
CA GLU A 120 4.45 8.42 15.06
C GLU A 120 3.11 8.28 15.80
N ALA A 121 2.87 9.10 16.83
CA ALA A 121 1.62 9.12 17.59
C ALA A 121 0.41 9.52 16.72
N SER A 122 0.61 10.40 15.74
CA SER A 122 -0.44 10.82 14.80
C SER A 122 -0.84 9.76 13.76
N GLY A 123 -0.20 8.59 13.76
CA GLY A 123 -0.46 7.52 12.79
C GLY A 123 0.06 7.82 11.39
N LEU A 124 0.80 8.93 11.19
CA LEU A 124 1.54 9.16 9.96
C LEU A 124 2.64 8.10 9.85
N LYS A 125 2.80 7.54 8.64
CA LYS A 125 3.78 6.47 8.38
C LYS A 125 5.21 7.01 8.48
N VAL A 126 5.69 7.11 9.70
CA VAL A 126 7.09 7.28 10.04
C VAL A 126 7.67 5.89 10.26
N GLY A 127 8.47 5.41 9.32
CA GLY A 127 9.23 4.19 9.55
C GLY A 127 8.54 2.88 9.14
N ALA A 128 8.29 2.72 7.83
CA ALA A 128 8.16 1.36 7.28
C ALA A 128 9.40 0.48 7.52
N LYS A 129 10.53 1.09 7.93
CA LYS A 129 11.81 0.46 8.23
C LYS A 129 12.38 1.11 9.50
N GLN A 130 12.54 0.33 10.57
CA GLN A 130 13.17 0.80 11.81
C GLN A 130 14.56 1.39 11.52
N GLY A 131 14.89 2.52 12.15
CA GLY A 131 16.15 3.24 11.94
C GLY A 131 16.21 4.16 10.70
N ALA A 132 15.11 4.31 9.96
CA ALA A 132 15.01 5.31 8.89
C ALA A 132 14.78 6.72 9.46
N GLY A 133 15.44 7.71 8.85
CA GLY A 133 15.23 9.12 9.17
C GLY A 133 13.94 9.70 8.63
N ILE A 134 13.56 10.94 8.97
CA ILE A 134 12.38 11.61 8.39
C ILE A 134 12.82 12.66 7.37
N LYS A 135 12.23 12.59 6.16
CA LYS A 135 12.42 13.61 5.13
C LYS A 135 11.10 14.24 4.71
N ILE A 136 11.04 15.58 4.74
CA ILE A 136 9.86 16.31 4.29
C ILE A 136 10.00 16.71 2.81
N LEU A 137 8.95 16.44 2.05
CA LEU A 137 8.81 16.73 0.62
C LEU A 137 7.77 17.83 0.39
N GLY A 138 8.01 18.69 -0.60
CA GLY A 138 7.20 19.89 -0.84
C GLY A 138 5.84 19.66 -1.50
N ASP A 139 5.23 18.49 -1.38
CA ASP A 139 3.91 18.19 -1.95
C ASP A 139 2.80 18.63 -0.98
N GLY A 140 1.77 19.31 -1.52
CA GLY A 140 0.67 19.88 -0.73
C GLY A 140 0.87 21.34 -0.30
N GLU A 141 -0.13 21.86 0.41
CA GLU A 141 -0.17 23.22 0.97
C GLU A 141 -0.09 23.15 2.49
N LEU A 142 0.51 24.18 3.10
CA LEU A 142 0.58 24.35 4.54
C LEU A 142 0.13 25.77 4.86
N THR A 143 -0.94 25.90 5.63
CA THR A 143 -1.47 27.22 6.04
C THR A 143 -1.08 27.57 7.47
N LYS A 144 -0.77 26.54 8.27
CA LYS A 144 -0.47 26.66 9.70
C LYS A 144 1.02 26.88 9.96
N LYS A 145 1.30 27.73 10.95
CA LYS A 145 2.65 27.93 11.50
C LYS A 145 3.03 26.69 12.29
N LEU A 146 4.10 26.00 11.89
CA LEU A 146 4.60 24.81 12.58
C LEU A 146 6.11 24.91 12.80
N THR A 147 6.59 24.35 13.90
CA THR A 147 8.03 24.19 14.16
C THR A 147 8.41 22.75 13.87
N VAL A 148 9.17 22.52 12.81
CA VAL A 148 9.37 21.18 12.25
C VAL A 148 10.79 20.70 12.52
N LYS A 149 10.91 19.68 13.39
CA LYS A 149 12.19 19.08 13.85
C LYS A 149 12.39 17.73 13.14
N VAL A 150 13.15 17.71 12.05
CA VAL A 150 13.36 16.51 11.22
C VAL A 150 14.80 16.38 10.71
N GLU A 151 15.16 15.22 10.18
CA GLU A 151 16.54 14.93 9.73
C GLU A 151 16.85 15.52 8.34
N ALA A 152 15.87 15.60 7.45
CA ALA A 152 16.06 16.16 6.10
C ALA A 152 14.82 16.88 5.56
N VAL A 153 15.02 17.92 4.74
CA VAL A 153 13.94 18.69 4.10
C VAL A 153 14.34 19.06 2.67
N THR A 154 13.42 19.00 1.71
CA THR A 154 13.66 19.49 0.34
C THR A 154 13.61 21.03 0.28
N LYS A 155 14.27 21.64 -0.71
CA LYS A 155 14.23 23.09 -0.91
C LYS A 155 12.79 23.63 -1.01
N SER A 156 11.98 22.97 -1.83
CA SER A 156 10.56 23.29 -2.01
C SER A 156 9.73 23.19 -0.72
N ALA A 157 10.03 22.24 0.16
CA ALA A 157 9.33 22.08 1.43
C ALA A 157 9.72 23.20 2.41
N ARG A 158 11.01 23.53 2.49
CA ARG A 158 11.51 24.62 3.33
C ARG A 158 10.85 25.96 2.97
N GLU A 159 10.83 26.30 1.69
CA GLU A 159 10.20 27.53 1.20
C GLU A 159 8.71 27.60 1.56
N LYS A 160 7.98 26.47 1.49
CA LYS A 160 6.57 26.43 1.86
C LYS A 160 6.35 26.58 3.37
N ILE A 161 7.19 25.97 4.20
CA ILE A 161 7.10 26.08 5.66
C ILE A 161 7.42 27.51 6.12
N GLU A 162 8.46 28.12 5.54
CA GLU A 162 8.84 29.51 5.83
C GLU A 162 7.77 30.50 5.35
N LYS A 163 7.14 30.27 4.18
CA LYS A 163 6.01 31.07 3.69
C LYS A 163 4.79 31.00 4.62
N ALA A 164 4.54 29.85 5.24
CA ALA A 164 3.49 29.69 6.25
C ALA A 164 3.85 30.37 7.59
N GLY A 165 5.09 30.89 7.74
CA GLY A 165 5.59 31.49 8.96
C GLY A 165 6.04 30.48 10.02
N GLY A 166 6.35 29.25 9.60
CA GLY A 166 6.91 28.19 10.44
C GLY A 166 8.44 28.18 10.46
N THR A 167 9.03 27.34 11.31
CA THR A 167 10.47 27.18 11.46
C THR A 167 10.89 25.74 11.17
N VAL A 168 12.07 25.55 10.56
CA VAL A 168 12.62 24.23 10.24
C VAL A 168 13.93 24.03 10.98
N GLU A 169 13.97 23.02 11.85
CA GLU A 169 15.15 22.62 12.60
C GLU A 169 15.63 21.25 12.12
N LEU A 170 16.89 21.18 11.69
CA LEU A 170 17.50 19.94 11.23
C LEU A 170 18.18 19.22 12.39
N VAL A 171 17.63 18.07 12.80
CA VAL A 171 18.25 17.21 13.81
C VAL A 171 19.33 16.37 13.13
N VAL A 172 20.60 16.70 13.38
CA VAL A 172 21.71 15.87 12.88
C VAL A 172 21.82 14.65 13.79
N ALA A 173 21.40 13.49 13.30
CA ALA A 173 21.68 12.22 13.96
C ALA A 173 23.19 11.90 13.85
N ARG A 174 24.02 12.53 14.69
CA ARG A 174 25.30 11.93 15.07
C ARG A 174 25.01 10.97 16.21
N ALA A 175 25.23 9.70 15.97
CA ALA A 175 25.24 8.68 17.01
C ALA A 175 26.43 8.97 17.94
N GLU A 176 26.18 9.63 19.07
CA GLU A 176 26.96 9.35 20.27
C GLU A 176 26.54 7.95 20.71
N ALA A 177 27.33 6.96 20.29
CA ALA A 177 27.27 5.64 20.88
C ALA A 177 27.63 5.81 22.35
N GLN A 178 26.61 5.86 23.22
CA GLN A 178 26.80 5.67 24.65
C GLN A 178 27.30 4.23 24.83
N GLY A 179 28.59 4.12 25.17
CA GLY A 179 29.18 2.88 25.64
C GLY A 179 28.82 2.69 27.10
N GLU A 180 28.18 1.57 27.38
CA GLU A 180 28.39 0.71 28.55
C GLU A 180 28.01 -0.72 28.16
#